data_AF-A0A438JCU0-F1
#
_entry.id   AF-A0A438JCU0-F1
#
_cell.length_a   1.000
_cell.length_b   1.000
_cell.length_c   1.000
_cell.angle_alpha   90.00
_cell.angle_beta   90.00
_cell.angle_gamma   90.00
#
_symmetry.space_group_name_H-M   'P 1'
#
loop_
_entity.id
_entity.type
_entity.pdbx_description
1 polymer ?
#
loop_
_entity_poly.entity_id
_entity_poly.type
_entity_poly.pdbx_seq_one_letter_code
_entity_poly.pdbx_strand_id
1 'polypeptide(L)'
;MLSTLEDGKIVKGLAGIPSEGPTLFVGYHMLLGIETIPLVLQFMDERNILLRGIAHPMLFKRSSGGSLPDLSRFDTIRLVGAVPVSGTNFYKLMSSKSHALLYPGGVREAVHRKGEEYKLFWPEQSEFVRIAARFGAKIIPFGVVGEDDFGQVNLITIMSFNHSFFIDY
;
A
#
# COMPACT_ATOMS: atom_id res chain seq x y z
N MET A 1 6.74 -13.21 -3.88
CA MET A 1 7.11 -12.56 -2.61
C MET A 1 8.09 -13.44 -1.84
N LEU A 2 8.79 -12.86 -0.87
CA LEU A 2 9.60 -13.58 0.13
C LEU A 2 9.08 -13.20 1.53
N SER A 3 9.19 -14.11 2.49
CA SER A 3 8.90 -13.85 3.91
C SER A 3 9.92 -14.54 4.80
N THR A 4 9.97 -14.13 6.07
CA THR A 4 10.92 -14.66 7.05
C THR A 4 10.19 -15.49 8.10
N LEU A 5 10.64 -16.73 8.31
CA LEU A 5 10.13 -17.63 9.35
C LEU A 5 10.59 -17.17 10.75
N GLU A 6 10.03 -17.76 11.80
CA GLU A 6 10.37 -17.43 13.20
C GLU A 6 11.84 -17.71 13.55
N ASP A 7 12.48 -18.67 12.87
CA ASP A 7 13.90 -19.00 13.01
C ASP A 7 14.82 -18.07 12.20
N GLY A 8 14.27 -17.06 11.51
CA GLY A 8 15.01 -16.11 10.69
C GLY A 8 15.26 -16.57 9.25
N LYS A 9 14.82 -17.78 8.85
CA LYS A 9 15.00 -18.28 7.49
C LYS A 9 14.11 -17.54 6.50
N ILE A 10 14.71 -17.05 5.42
CA ILE A 10 13.97 -16.47 4.29
C ILE A 10 13.42 -17.59 3.42
N VAL A 11 12.13 -17.52 3.10
CA VAL A 11 11.42 -18.47 2.26
C VAL A 11 10.65 -17.77 1.15
N LYS A 12 10.43 -18.49 0.05
CA LYS A 12 9.55 -18.03 -1.02
C LYS A 12 8.10 -18.04 -0.55
N GLY A 13 7.33 -17.04 -0.98
CA GLY A 13 5.94 -16.86 -0.61
C GLY A 13 5.79 -16.24 0.78
N LEU A 14 4.60 -16.41 1.34
CA LEU A 14 4.16 -15.74 2.56
C LEU A 14 4.18 -16.65 3.79
N ALA A 15 4.79 -17.83 3.77
CA ALA A 15 4.74 -18.79 4.89
C ALA A 15 5.22 -18.22 6.25
N GLY A 16 6.10 -17.22 6.28
CA GLY A 16 6.56 -16.55 7.50
C GLY A 16 5.55 -15.58 8.13
N ILE A 17 4.43 -15.33 7.47
CA ILE A 17 3.40 -14.41 7.95
C ILE A 17 2.48 -15.10 8.98
N PRO A 18 2.10 -14.47 10.10
CA PRO A 18 1.11 -15.04 11.01
C PRO A 18 -0.27 -15.20 10.36
N SER A 19 -0.90 -16.37 10.54
CA SER A 19 -2.28 -16.59 10.07
C SER A 19 -3.30 -15.80 10.91
N GLU A 20 -3.00 -15.56 12.18
CA GLU A 20 -3.88 -14.86 13.12
C GLU A 20 -3.39 -13.43 13.39
N GLY A 21 -4.31 -12.52 13.67
CA GLY A 21 -4.00 -11.13 14.00
C GLY A 21 -4.24 -10.74 15.47
N PRO A 22 -4.11 -9.44 15.80
CA PRO A 22 -3.91 -8.34 14.86
C PRO A 22 -2.47 -8.30 14.32
N THR A 23 -2.35 -8.09 13.01
CA THR A 23 -1.04 -7.92 12.34
C THR A 23 -1.07 -6.62 11.55
N LEU A 24 -0.04 -5.80 11.70
CA LEU A 24 0.10 -4.53 10.99
C LEU A 24 1.32 -4.58 10.09
N PHE A 25 1.08 -4.57 8.77
CA PHE A 25 2.13 -4.47 7.78
C PHE A 25 2.46 -3.00 7.56
N VAL A 26 3.72 -2.63 7.75
CA VAL A 26 4.20 -1.25 7.62
C VAL A 26 5.30 -1.20 6.57
N GLY A 27 5.10 -0.36 5.56
CA GLY A 27 6.01 -0.18 4.43
C GLY A 27 5.81 1.18 3.77
N TYR A 28 6.53 1.42 2.69
CA TYR A 28 6.43 2.66 1.91
C TYR A 28 5.61 2.40 0.63
N HIS A 29 4.90 3.41 0.13
CA HIS A 29 4.22 3.31 -1.16
C HIS A 29 5.20 3.47 -2.31
N MET A 30 5.07 2.61 -3.31
CA MET A 30 5.61 2.89 -4.64
C MET A 30 4.75 3.95 -5.33
N LEU A 31 5.23 4.47 -6.46
CA LEU A 31 4.54 5.53 -7.19
C LEU A 31 3.08 5.11 -7.51
N LEU A 32 2.12 6.00 -7.29
CA LEU A 32 0.67 5.74 -7.43
C LEU A 32 0.09 4.62 -6.54
N GLY A 33 0.90 3.93 -5.73
CA GLY A 33 0.45 2.84 -4.85
C GLY A 33 0.05 1.57 -5.60
N ILE A 34 0.61 1.30 -6.79
CA ILE A 34 0.18 0.18 -7.65
C ILE A 34 0.54 -1.18 -7.02
N GLU A 35 1.55 -1.23 -6.15
CA GLU A 35 1.95 -2.42 -5.41
C GLU A 35 0.85 -3.00 -4.51
N THR A 36 -0.11 -2.17 -4.08
CA THR A 36 -1.15 -2.55 -3.12
C THR A 36 -2.05 -3.67 -3.62
N ILE A 37 -2.49 -3.63 -4.89
CA ILE A 37 -3.44 -4.62 -5.42
C ILE A 37 -2.79 -6.00 -5.55
N PRO A 38 -1.61 -6.16 -6.20
CA PRO A 38 -0.89 -7.44 -6.22
C PRO A 38 -0.60 -7.97 -4.82
N LEU A 39 -0.26 -7.09 -3.86
CA LEU A 39 -0.02 -7.48 -2.48
C LEU A 39 -1.26 -8.11 -1.84
N VAL A 40 -2.42 -7.44 -1.92
CA VAL A 40 -3.68 -7.96 -1.34
C VAL A 40 -4.10 -9.27 -2.01
N LEU A 41 -3.98 -9.38 -3.34
CA LEU A 41 -4.34 -10.60 -4.06
C LEU A 41 -3.46 -11.79 -3.66
N GLN A 42 -2.14 -11.59 -3.50
CA GLN A 42 -1.25 -12.67 -3.07
C GLN A 42 -1.52 -13.13 -1.63
N PHE A 43 -1.84 -12.21 -0.73
CA PHE A 43 -2.22 -12.55 0.65
C PHE A 43 -3.51 -13.38 0.68
N MET A 44 -4.46 -13.03 -0.17
CA MET A 44 -5.70 -13.79 -0.31
C MET A 44 -5.45 -15.17 -0.93
N ASP A 45 -4.65 -15.26 -1.98
CA ASP A 45 -4.35 -16.51 -2.69
C ASP A 45 -3.50 -17.48 -1.85
N GLU A 46 -2.35 -17.04 -1.34
CA GLU A 46 -1.41 -17.93 -0.65
C GLU A 46 -1.82 -18.26 0.79
N ARG A 47 -2.53 -17.34 1.46
CA ARG A 47 -2.77 -17.42 2.92
C ARG A 47 -4.23 -17.34 3.31
N ASN A 48 -5.15 -17.09 2.37
CA ASN A 48 -6.54 -16.79 2.65
C ASN A 48 -6.70 -15.63 3.67
N ILE A 49 -5.78 -14.65 3.61
CA ILE A 49 -5.78 -13.47 4.46
C ILE A 49 -6.31 -12.29 3.65
N LEU A 50 -7.38 -11.66 4.13
CA LEU A 50 -7.84 -10.40 3.56
C LEU A 50 -7.05 -9.23 4.16
N LEU A 51 -6.03 -8.79 3.44
CA LEU A 51 -5.16 -7.69 3.85
C LEU A 51 -5.89 -6.33 3.67
N ARG A 52 -6.22 -5.69 4.79
CA ARG A 52 -7.07 -4.48 4.83
C ARG A 52 -6.23 -3.20 4.66
N GLY A 53 -6.30 -2.59 3.49
CA GLY A 53 -5.71 -1.27 3.24
C GLY A 53 -6.42 -0.13 3.97
N ILE A 54 -5.67 0.90 4.36
CA ILE A 54 -6.21 2.13 4.94
C ILE A 54 -5.98 3.27 3.95
N ALA A 55 -7.04 3.70 3.27
CA ALA A 55 -6.96 4.54 2.09
C ALA A 55 -7.58 5.93 2.32
N HIS A 56 -7.13 6.93 1.56
CA HIS A 56 -7.66 8.29 1.64
C HIS A 56 -9.16 8.33 1.30
N PRO A 57 -10.03 9.07 2.02
CA PRO A 57 -11.49 8.95 1.88
C PRO A 57 -12.01 9.32 0.49
N MET A 58 -11.26 10.13 -0.27
CA MET A 58 -11.58 10.47 -1.67
C MET A 58 -11.72 9.24 -2.55
N LEU A 59 -10.95 8.19 -2.27
CA LEU A 59 -10.99 6.93 -3.02
C LEU A 59 -12.30 6.15 -2.83
N PHE A 60 -13.08 6.48 -1.79
CA PHE A 60 -14.38 5.86 -1.51
C PHE A 60 -15.56 6.71 -1.98
N LYS A 61 -15.33 7.86 -2.60
CA LYS A 61 -16.39 8.71 -3.15
C LYS A 61 -16.85 8.12 -4.49
N ARG A 62 -18.17 7.92 -4.64
CA ARG A 62 -18.76 7.52 -5.92
C ARG A 62 -18.68 8.69 -6.91
N SER A 63 -18.23 8.42 -8.13
CA SER A 63 -18.36 9.38 -9.24
C SER A 63 -19.83 9.54 -9.58
N SER A 64 -20.43 10.66 -9.21
CA SER A 64 -21.78 11.04 -9.66
C SER A 64 -21.65 12.00 -10.85
N GLY A 65 -21.50 11.49 -12.08
CA GLY A 65 -21.58 12.37 -13.25
C GLY A 65 -20.87 11.92 -14.53
N GLY A 66 -21.15 10.72 -15.05
CA GLY A 66 -20.65 10.33 -16.38
C GLY A 66 -21.59 9.37 -17.11
N SER A 67 -21.70 9.54 -18.42
CA SER A 67 -22.51 8.76 -19.39
C SER A 67 -21.89 7.40 -19.78
N LEU A 68 -20.97 6.88 -18.95
CA LEU A 68 -20.39 5.55 -19.12
C LEU A 68 -21.15 4.54 -18.25
N PRO A 69 -21.13 3.23 -18.60
CA PRO A 69 -21.81 2.20 -17.83
C PRO A 69 -21.41 2.30 -16.36
N ASP A 70 -22.42 2.25 -15.51
CA ASP A 70 -22.32 2.44 -14.07
C ASP A 70 -21.32 1.45 -13.43
N LEU A 71 -20.05 1.85 -13.33
CA LEU A 71 -19.02 1.14 -12.58
C LEU A 71 -19.32 1.13 -11.06
N SER A 72 -20.42 1.75 -10.59
CA SER A 72 -20.83 1.76 -9.18
C SER A 72 -21.20 0.39 -8.60
N ARG A 73 -21.29 -0.66 -9.42
CA ARG A 73 -21.63 -2.01 -8.96
C ARG A 73 -20.53 -2.66 -8.12
N PHE A 74 -19.29 -2.18 -8.22
CA PHE A 74 -18.19 -2.65 -7.40
C PHE A 74 -17.26 -1.49 -7.06
N ASP A 75 -17.42 -0.92 -5.86
CA ASP A 75 -16.35 -0.12 -5.26
C ASP A 75 -15.17 -1.08 -5.01
N THR A 76 -14.29 -1.23 -6.00
CA THR A 76 -13.18 -2.20 -6.01
C THR A 76 -12.32 -2.07 -4.77
N ILE A 77 -12.23 -0.84 -4.22
CA ILE A 77 -11.49 -0.52 -3.00
C ILE A 77 -12.17 -1.13 -1.77
N ARG A 78 -13.50 -1.12 -1.71
CA ARG A 78 -14.26 -1.86 -0.69
C ARG A 78 -14.23 -3.37 -0.90
N LEU A 79 -14.21 -3.84 -2.15
CA LEU A 79 -14.15 -5.28 -2.46
C LEU A 79 -12.86 -5.91 -1.93
N VAL A 80 -11.72 -5.25 -2.12
CA VAL A 80 -10.43 -5.68 -1.55
C VAL A 80 -10.33 -5.38 -0.05
N GLY A 81 -11.42 -4.93 0.56
CA GLY A 81 -11.58 -4.78 1.98
C GLY A 81 -10.99 -3.52 2.58
N ALA A 82 -10.53 -2.55 1.78
CA ALA A 82 -9.94 -1.34 2.31
C ALA A 82 -10.96 -0.47 3.06
N VAL A 83 -10.47 0.33 4.01
CA VAL A 83 -11.27 1.24 4.84
C VAL A 83 -10.76 2.68 4.73
N PRO A 84 -11.61 3.71 4.88
CA PRO A 84 -11.15 5.09 4.94
C PRO A 84 -10.22 5.32 6.12
N VAL A 85 -9.15 6.09 5.91
CA VAL A 85 -8.23 6.50 6.97
C VAL A 85 -8.96 7.28 8.06
N SER A 86 -8.93 6.74 9.29
CA SER A 86 -9.36 7.40 10.52
C SER A 86 -8.87 6.60 11.73
N GLY A 87 -8.66 7.26 12.86
CA GLY A 87 -8.30 6.58 14.11
C GLY A 87 -9.34 5.53 14.53
N THR A 88 -10.64 5.81 14.30
CA THR A 88 -11.73 4.88 14.60
C THR A 88 -11.67 3.61 13.75
N ASN A 89 -11.44 3.72 12.44
CA ASN A 89 -11.32 2.53 11.59
C ASN A 89 -10.05 1.74 11.92
N PHE A 90 -8.94 2.43 12.20
CA PHE A 90 -7.70 1.77 12.63
C PHE A 90 -7.89 1.00 13.94
N TYR A 91 -8.51 1.63 14.94
CA TYR A 91 -8.88 0.98 16.20
C TYR A 91 -9.74 -0.25 15.95
N LYS A 92 -10.77 -0.15 15.09
CA LYS A 92 -11.64 -1.28 14.74
C LYS A 92 -10.84 -2.44 14.15
N LEU A 93 -10.00 -2.20 13.14
CA LEU A 93 -9.14 -3.22 12.53
C LEU A 93 -8.27 -3.94 13.55
N MET A 94 -7.64 -3.19 14.47
CA MET A 94 -6.82 -3.79 15.52
C MET A 94 -7.65 -4.59 16.52
N SER A 95 -8.79 -4.05 16.95
CA SER A 95 -9.70 -4.71 17.90
C SER A 95 -10.33 -5.99 17.33
N SER A 96 -10.57 -6.04 16.02
CA SER A 96 -11.09 -7.21 15.31
C SER A 96 -10.01 -8.20 14.88
N LYS A 97 -8.78 -8.05 15.41
CA LYS A 97 -7.64 -8.93 15.10
C LYS A 97 -7.34 -9.03 13.60
N SER A 98 -7.56 -7.97 12.84
CA SER A 98 -7.38 -7.99 11.39
C SER A 98 -5.92 -7.86 10.97
N HIS A 99 -5.62 -8.30 9.75
CA HIS A 99 -4.39 -7.98 9.04
C HIS A 99 -4.58 -6.67 8.30
N ALA A 100 -3.85 -5.63 8.72
CA ALA A 100 -3.97 -4.28 8.17
C ALA A 100 -2.68 -3.86 7.46
N LEU A 101 -2.82 -3.09 6.39
CA LEU A 101 -1.73 -2.51 5.62
C LEU A 101 -1.69 -1.00 5.84
N LEU A 102 -0.53 -0.49 6.26
CA LEU A 102 -0.31 0.91 6.59
C LEU A 102 0.94 1.44 5.91
N TYR A 103 0.76 2.57 5.24
CA TYR A 103 1.81 3.40 4.67
C TYR A 103 1.89 4.69 5.47
N PRO A 104 2.92 4.89 6.32
CA PRO A 104 2.98 6.01 7.25
C PRO A 104 2.91 7.38 6.58
N GLY A 105 3.50 7.55 5.40
CA GLY A 105 3.45 8.81 4.65
C GLY A 105 2.20 8.93 3.77
N GLY A 106 1.45 7.83 3.61
CA GLY A 106 0.17 7.81 2.91
C GLY A 106 0.26 8.36 1.49
N VAL A 107 -0.66 9.24 1.11
CA VAL A 107 -0.73 9.78 -0.26
C VAL A 107 0.59 10.47 -0.67
N ARG A 108 1.34 11.07 0.26
CA ARG A 108 2.60 11.76 -0.05
C ARG A 108 3.69 10.79 -0.55
N GLU A 109 3.67 9.55 -0.09
CA GLU A 109 4.53 8.47 -0.59
C GLU A 109 4.05 8.00 -1.96
N ALA A 110 2.73 7.85 -2.15
CA ALA A 110 2.18 7.45 -3.46
C ALA A 110 2.35 8.53 -4.55
N VAL A 111 2.58 9.79 -4.20
CA VAL A 111 2.91 10.87 -5.16
C VAL A 111 4.31 11.45 -4.91
N HIS A 112 5.26 10.61 -4.54
CA HIS A 112 6.62 11.02 -4.29
C HIS A 112 7.30 11.60 -5.55
N ARG A 113 8.33 12.43 -5.35
CA ARG A 113 9.07 13.11 -6.42
C ARG A 113 10.26 12.26 -6.86
N LYS A 114 10.83 12.60 -8.01
CA LYS A 114 12.12 12.04 -8.45
C LYS A 114 13.19 12.21 -7.37
N GLY A 115 13.92 11.14 -7.06
CA GLY A 115 14.89 11.09 -5.96
C GLY A 115 14.29 10.77 -4.59
N GLU A 116 12.97 10.52 -4.51
CA GLU A 116 12.27 10.09 -3.30
C GLU A 116 11.77 8.65 -3.37
N GLU A 117 12.12 7.91 -4.43
CA GLU A 117 11.83 6.49 -4.60
C GLU A 117 12.37 5.69 -3.41
N TYR A 118 11.67 4.62 -3.03
CA TYR A 118 12.08 3.73 -1.93
C TYR A 118 12.18 4.39 -0.54
N LYS A 119 11.68 5.61 -0.35
CA LYS A 119 11.72 6.31 0.94
C LYS A 119 10.44 6.11 1.74
N LEU A 120 10.63 5.78 3.02
CA LEU A 120 9.57 5.74 4.02
C LEU A 120 9.47 7.08 4.74
N PHE A 121 8.31 7.71 4.69
CA PHE A 121 8.04 9.02 5.26
C PHE A 121 7.23 8.87 6.55
N TRP A 122 7.92 8.95 7.68
CA TRP A 122 7.25 8.88 8.98
C TRP A 122 6.50 10.19 9.28
N PRO A 123 5.25 10.11 9.79
CA PRO A 123 4.60 11.29 10.35
C PRO A 123 5.34 11.74 11.60
N GLU A 124 5.32 13.05 11.86
CA GLU A 124 5.90 13.65 13.08
C GLU A 124 5.37 12.98 14.35
N GLN A 125 4.09 12.59 14.34
CA GLN A 125 3.46 11.80 15.39
C GLN A 125 2.96 10.47 14.83
N SER A 126 3.62 9.38 15.25
CA SER A 126 3.28 8.01 14.85
C SER A 126 2.22 7.39 15.76
N GLU A 127 1.01 7.95 15.76
CA GLU A 127 -0.10 7.55 16.64
C GLU A 127 -0.53 6.08 16.46
N PHE A 128 -0.36 5.54 15.26
CA PHE A 128 -0.69 4.16 14.95
C PHE A 128 0.08 3.18 15.84
N VAL A 129 1.31 3.51 16.27
CA VAL A 129 2.13 2.66 17.14
C VAL A 129 1.45 2.47 18.50
N ARG A 130 0.86 3.54 19.05
CA ARG A 130 0.18 3.48 20.36
C ARG A 130 -1.06 2.60 20.30
N ILE A 131 -1.83 2.69 19.22
CA ILE A 131 -3.02 1.85 19.03
C ILE A 131 -2.60 0.40 18.75
N ALA A 132 -1.60 0.16 17.90
CA ALA A 132 -1.07 -1.18 17.63
C ALA A 132 -0.57 -1.86 18.92
N ALA A 133 0.21 -1.15 19.74
CA ALA A 133 0.70 -1.64 21.02
C ALA A 133 -0.43 -1.95 22.00
N ARG A 134 -1.48 -1.11 22.07
CA ARG A 134 -2.66 -1.36 22.91
C ARG A 134 -3.33 -2.71 22.64
N PHE A 135 -3.29 -3.19 21.39
CA PHE A 135 -3.90 -4.47 21.00
C PHE A 135 -2.89 -5.61 20.87
N GLY A 136 -1.61 -5.39 21.18
CA GLY A 136 -0.56 -6.38 21.00
C GLY A 136 -0.35 -6.78 19.54
N ALA A 137 -0.59 -5.85 18.59
CA ALA A 137 -0.48 -6.15 17.18
C ALA A 137 0.97 -6.44 16.78
N LYS A 138 1.19 -7.50 16.00
CA LYS A 138 2.51 -7.78 15.42
C LYS A 138 2.77 -6.79 14.29
N ILE A 139 3.75 -5.91 14.46
CA ILE A 139 4.19 -5.01 13.41
C ILE A 139 5.19 -5.75 12.53
N ILE A 140 4.87 -5.90 11.24
CA ILE A 140 5.72 -6.57 10.25
C ILE A 140 6.18 -5.52 9.24
N PRO A 141 7.48 -5.15 9.24
CA PRO A 141 8.01 -4.31 8.18
C PRO A 141 8.04 -5.10 6.87
N PHE A 142 7.71 -4.43 5.77
CA PHE A 142 7.88 -4.99 4.43
C PHE A 142 8.42 -3.93 3.47
N GLY A 143 8.99 -4.40 2.37
CA GLY A 143 9.41 -3.56 1.26
C GLY A 143 9.04 -4.22 -0.06
N VAL A 144 8.86 -3.39 -1.08
CA VAL A 144 8.63 -3.82 -2.47
C VAL A 144 9.81 -3.31 -3.31
N VAL A 145 10.05 -3.88 -4.49
CA VAL A 145 11.09 -3.41 -5.44
C VAL A 145 10.58 -3.46 -6.88
N GLY A 146 11.06 -2.55 -7.73
CA GLY A 146 10.88 -2.62 -9.20
C GLY A 146 9.99 -1.54 -9.82
N GLU A 147 8.84 -1.20 -9.23
CA GLU A 147 7.89 -0.27 -9.86
C GLU A 147 8.49 1.12 -10.12
N ASP A 148 9.11 1.69 -9.09
CA ASP A 148 9.73 3.02 -9.18
C ASP A 148 10.85 3.03 -10.24
N ASP A 149 11.54 1.90 -10.46
CA ASP A 149 12.58 1.77 -11.49
C ASP A 149 11.98 1.84 -12.91
N PHE A 150 10.81 1.23 -13.14
CA PHE A 150 10.09 1.37 -14.42
C PHE A 150 9.62 2.81 -14.67
N GLY A 151 9.19 3.50 -13.61
CA GLY A 151 8.82 4.92 -13.68
C GLY A 151 9.99 5.81 -14.11
N GLN A 152 11.19 5.54 -13.62
CA GLN A 152 12.39 6.27 -14.04
C GLN A 152 12.70 6.07 -15.52
N VAL A 153 12.55 4.86 -16.06
CA VAL A 153 12.77 4.60 -17.50
C VAL A 153 11.82 5.45 -18.35
N ASN A 154 10.53 5.49 -18.02
CA ASN A 154 9.53 6.25 -18.81
C ASN A 154 9.71 7.77 -18.69
N LEU A 155 10.06 8.30 -17.50
CA LEU A 155 10.29 9.73 -17.33
C LEU A 155 11.57 10.19 -18.04
N ILE A 156 12.63 9.37 -18.01
CA ILE A 156 13.87 9.62 -18.77
C ILE A 156 13.58 9.56 -20.27
N THR A 157 12.84 8.57 -20.76
CA THR A 157 12.49 8.49 -22.18
C THR A 157 11.67 9.70 -22.63
N ILE A 158 10.64 10.12 -21.89
CA ILE A 158 9.83 11.31 -22.23
C ILE A 158 10.66 12.60 -22.17
N MET A 159 11.54 12.76 -21.18
CA MET A 159 12.45 13.92 -21.09
C MET A 159 13.51 13.91 -22.20
N SER A 160 14.03 12.75 -22.59
CA SER A 160 14.95 12.60 -23.73
C SER A 160 14.26 12.92 -25.05
N PHE A 161 13.00 12.51 -25.24
CA PHE A 161 12.21 12.91 -26.42
C PHE A 161 11.96 14.42 -26.46
N ASN A 162 11.69 15.06 -25.31
CA ASN A 162 11.49 16.51 -25.25
C ASN A 162 12.79 17.32 -25.41
N HIS A 163 13.96 16.77 -25.06
CA HIS A 163 15.24 17.44 -25.25
C HIS A 163 15.77 17.30 -26.69
N SER A 164 15.44 16.20 -27.38
CA SER A 164 15.79 16.00 -28.80
C SER A 164 14.94 16.81 -29.79
N PHE A 165 13.90 17.51 -29.35
CA PHE A 165 13.05 18.37 -30.19
C PHE A 165 13.37 19.88 -30.08
N PHE A 166 14.39 20.28 -29.30
CA PHE A 166 14.80 21.68 -29.13
C PHE A 166 16.30 21.89 -29.37
N ILE A 167 16.86 21.24 -30.40
CA ILE A 167 18.08 21.71 -31.09
C ILE A 167 17.85 21.40 -32.57
N ASP A 168 17.36 22.40 -33.29
CA ASP A 168 17.38 22.61 -34.75
C ASP A 168 16.12 23.36 -35.15
N TYR A 169 16.12 24.69 -34.95
CA TYR A 169 15.62 25.76 -35.83
C TYR A 169 16.02 27.12 -35.26
#